data_AF-A0A9X7B7C6-F1
#
_entry.id   AF-A0A9X7B7C6-F1
#
_cell.length_a   1.000
_cell.length_b   1.000
_cell.length_c   1.000
_cell.angle_alpha   90.00
_cell.angle_beta   90.00
_cell.angle_gamma   90.00
#
_symmetry.space_group_name_H-M   'P 1'
#
loop_
_entity.id
_entity.type
_entity.pdbx_description
1 polymer ?
#
loop_
_entity_poly.entity_id
_entity_poly.type
_entity_poly.pdbx_seq_one_letter_code
_entity_poly.pdbx_strand_id
1 'polypeptide(L)'
;MKGSVKKDKKTGKYYYIVDISIDPLTGKRKQKKKRGFITKKEAENSLTKLLSEVHTGTYLEPSKLLYGEYLESWFNTKKHSVGIQTAKVLKGYLNSRIIPSLGNIKQHHCTCKTMSIRCETKV
;
A
#
# COMPACT_ATOMS: atom_id res chain seq x y z
N MET A 1 -9.38 -16.62 -9.45
CA MET A 1 -9.78 -15.24 -9.81
C MET A 1 -9.74 -15.10 -11.33
N LYS A 2 -10.74 -14.45 -11.95
CA LYS A 2 -10.75 -14.24 -13.40
C LYS A 2 -10.41 -12.77 -13.70
N GLY A 3 -9.45 -12.54 -14.59
CA GLY A 3 -9.14 -11.22 -15.12
C GLY A 3 -9.57 -11.13 -16.58
N SER A 4 -10.00 -9.94 -17.03
CA SER A 4 -10.32 -9.69 -18.44
C SER A 4 -9.47 -8.55 -18.99
N VAL A 5 -8.88 -8.75 -20.17
CA VAL A 5 -8.16 -7.72 -20.92
C VAL A 5 -9.10 -7.16 -21.98
N LYS A 6 -9.24 -5.84 -22.02
CA LYS A 6 -10.09 -5.13 -22.99
C LYS A 6 -9.30 -3.98 -23.62
N LYS A 7 -9.62 -3.67 -24.87
CA LYS A 7 -9.08 -2.51 -25.58
C LYS A 7 -9.99 -1.31 -25.36
N ASP A 8 -9.40 -0.16 -25.04
CA ASP A 8 -10.14 1.09 -24.93
C ASP A 8 -10.31 1.69 -26.33
N LYS A 9 -11.56 1.81 -26.80
CA LYS A 9 -11.87 2.26 -28.17
C LYS A 9 -11.50 3.72 -28.39
N LYS A 10 -11.41 4.53 -27.32
CA LYS A 10 -11.14 5.99 -27.41
C LYS A 10 -9.66 6.35 -27.47
N THR A 11 -8.78 5.53 -26.87
CA THR A 11 -7.34 5.82 -26.77
C THR A 11 -6.46 4.78 -27.46
N GLY A 12 -7.04 3.69 -27.97
CA GLY A 12 -6.31 2.59 -28.61
C GLY A 12 -5.50 1.71 -27.64
N LYS A 13 -5.41 2.10 -26.36
CA LYS A 13 -4.64 1.43 -25.31
C LYS A 13 -5.40 0.25 -24.71
N TYR A 14 -4.66 -0.73 -24.19
CA TYR A 14 -5.21 -1.89 -23.50
C TYR A 14 -5.31 -1.63 -21.99
N TYR A 15 -6.30 -2.26 -21.36
CA TYR A 15 -6.47 -2.28 -19.92
C TYR A 15 -6.94 -3.66 -19.47
N TYR A 16 -6.67 -3.99 -18.21
CA TYR A 16 -7.20 -5.20 -17.59
C TYR A 16 -8.03 -4.87 -16.35
N ILE A 17 -8.99 -5.75 -16.05
CA ILE A 17 -9.80 -5.73 -14.83
C ILE A 17 -9.61 -7.06 -14.10
N VAL A 18 -9.25 -7.02 -12.82
CA VAL A 18 -9.12 -8.21 -11.95
C VAL A 18 -10.01 -8.07 -10.74
N ASP A 19 -10.75 -9.15 -10.45
CA ASP A 19 -11.42 -9.33 -9.15
C ASP A 19 -10.37 -9.78 -8.12
N ILE A 20 -10.07 -8.93 -7.13
CA ILE A 20 -9.04 -9.20 -6.11
C ILE A 20 -9.63 -9.84 -4.87
N SER A 21 -10.77 -9.36 -4.40
CA SER A 21 -11.39 -9.89 -3.19
C SER A 21 -12.86 -9.45 -3.11
N ILE A 22 -13.58 -10.05 -2.17
CA ILE A 22 -14.89 -9.57 -1.74
C ILE A 22 -14.63 -8.89 -0.40
N ASP A 23 -15.09 -7.65 -0.24
CA ASP A 23 -15.00 -6.99 1.07
C ASP A 23 -15.86 -7.76 2.07
N PRO A 24 -15.29 -8.28 3.18
CA PRO A 24 -16.05 -9.09 4.14
C PRO A 24 -17.10 -8.25 4.90
N LEU A 25 -16.89 -6.93 5.00
CA LEU A 25 -17.81 -6.02 5.70
C LEU A 25 -18.96 -5.52 4.82
N THR A 26 -18.77 -5.41 3.50
CA THR A 26 -19.77 -4.81 2.60
C THR A 26 -20.33 -5.80 1.57
N GLY A 27 -19.74 -6.99 1.44
CA GLY A 27 -20.10 -8.00 0.44
C GLY A 27 -19.83 -7.56 -1.01
N LYS A 28 -19.24 -6.38 -1.22
CA LYS A 28 -18.99 -5.84 -2.56
C LYS A 28 -17.70 -6.41 -3.14
N ARG A 29 -17.72 -6.67 -4.45
CA ARG A 29 -16.55 -7.13 -5.21
C ARG A 29 -15.55 -6.00 -5.36
N LYS A 30 -14.32 -6.18 -4.89
CA LYS A 30 -13.20 -5.28 -5.11
C LYS A 30 -12.52 -5.60 -6.44
N GLN A 31 -12.78 -4.73 -7.43
CA GLN A 31 -12.16 -4.82 -8.75
C GLN A 31 -11.02 -3.81 -8.89
N LYS A 32 -9.87 -4.25 -9.39
CA LYS A 32 -8.77 -3.35 -9.78
C LYS A 32 -8.67 -3.26 -11.28
N LYS A 33 -8.66 -2.03 -11.77
CA LYS A 33 -8.49 -1.70 -13.19
C LYS A 33 -7.14 -1.00 -13.38
N LYS A 34 -6.28 -1.55 -14.23
CA LYS A 34 -5.03 -0.89 -14.66
C LYS A 34 -5.10 -0.62 -16.16
N ARG A 35 -4.86 0.63 -16.54
CA ARG A 35 -4.91 1.14 -17.92
C ARG A 35 -3.53 1.59 -18.38
N GLY A 36 -3.33 1.71 -19.69
CA GLY A 36 -2.15 2.38 -20.25
C GLY A 36 -1.19 1.46 -21.01
N PHE A 37 -1.55 0.20 -21.23
CA PHE A 37 -0.72 -0.73 -21.99
C PHE A 37 -0.82 -0.46 -23.49
N ILE A 38 0.29 -0.53 -24.20
CA ILE A 38 0.34 -0.29 -25.64
C ILE A 38 -0.05 -1.58 -26.37
N THR A 39 0.38 -2.73 -25.86
CA THR A 39 0.13 -4.04 -26.47
C THR A 39 -0.77 -4.92 -25.60
N LYS A 40 -1.50 -5.85 -26.25
CA LYS A 40 -2.32 -6.86 -25.56
C LYS A 40 -1.44 -7.78 -24.70
N LYS A 41 -0.26 -8.15 -25.21
CA LYS A 41 0.71 -9.04 -24.53
C LYS A 41 1.26 -8.41 -23.24
N GLU A 42 1.53 -7.10 -23.22
CA GLU A 42 1.91 -6.39 -21.99
C GLU A 42 0.79 -6.40 -20.94
N ALA A 43 -0.46 -6.22 -21.38
CA ALA A 43 -1.61 -6.27 -20.50
C ALA A 43 -1.82 -7.69 -19.91
N GLU A 44 -1.61 -8.73 -20.71
CA GLU A 44 -1.66 -10.13 -20.25
C GLU A 44 -0.52 -10.47 -19.28
N ASN A 45 0.72 -10.10 -19.61
CA ASN A 45 1.86 -10.34 -18.73
C ASN A 45 1.71 -9.64 -17.37
N SER A 46 1.23 -8.39 -17.37
CA SER A 46 0.98 -7.66 -16.13
C SER A 46 -0.21 -8.23 -15.34
N LEU A 47 -1.22 -8.75 -16.03
CA LEU A 47 -2.32 -9.49 -15.42
C LEU A 47 -1.82 -10.77 -14.72
N THR A 48 -1.00 -11.57 -15.41
CA THR A 48 -0.43 -12.81 -14.87
C THR A 48 0.45 -12.54 -13.65
N LYS A 49 1.30 -11.50 -13.71
CA LYS A 49 2.09 -11.06 -12.54
C LYS A 49 1.19 -10.73 -11.35
N LEU A 50 0.14 -9.93 -11.56
CA LEU A 50 -0.78 -9.58 -10.49
C LEU A 50 -1.52 -10.80 -9.94
N LEU A 51 -1.97 -11.72 -10.78
CA LEU A 51 -2.59 -12.97 -10.35
C LEU A 51 -1.63 -13.84 -9.52
N SER A 52 -0.34 -13.90 -9.90
CA SER A 52 0.67 -14.61 -9.12
C SER A 52 0.95 -13.95 -7.75
N GLU A 53 1.00 -12.62 -7.69
CA GLU A 53 1.14 -11.85 -6.44
C GLU A 53 -0.05 -12.09 -5.50
N VAL A 54 -1.26 -12.18 -6.06
CA VAL A 54 -2.46 -12.48 -5.28
C VAL A 54 -2.47 -13.94 -4.82
N HIS A 55 -2.09 -14.88 -5.67
CA HIS A 55 -2.06 -16.29 -5.30
C HIS A 55 -1.02 -16.59 -4.21
N THR A 56 0.13 -15.93 -4.26
CA THR A 56 1.20 -16.02 -3.24
C THR A 56 0.87 -15.27 -1.95
N GLY A 57 -0.29 -14.61 -1.86
CA GLY A 57 -0.71 -13.84 -0.68
C GLY A 57 0.14 -12.60 -0.39
N THR A 58 1.08 -12.25 -1.28
CA THR A 58 1.96 -11.08 -1.14
C THR A 58 1.28 -9.80 -1.64
N TYR A 59 0.14 -9.94 -2.30
CA TYR A 59 -0.65 -8.80 -2.76
C TYR A 59 -1.29 -8.07 -1.57
N LEU A 60 -0.57 -7.07 -1.07
CA LEU A 60 -1.11 -6.05 -0.20
C LEU A 60 -1.73 -4.98 -1.10
N GLU A 61 -3.04 -4.76 -0.96
CA GLU A 61 -3.67 -3.59 -1.56
C GLU A 61 -2.91 -2.36 -1.03
N PRO A 62 -2.33 -1.51 -1.91
CA PRO A 62 -1.53 -0.39 -1.48
C PRO A 62 -2.43 0.56 -0.71
N SER A 63 -2.40 0.42 0.62
CA SER A 63 -3.04 1.36 1.53
C SER A 63 -2.51 2.75 1.16
N LYS A 64 -3.45 3.65 0.89
CA LYS A 64 -3.12 5.07 0.67
C LYS A 64 -2.67 5.74 1.96
N LEU A 65 -2.81 5.06 3.10
CA LEU A 65 -2.41 5.58 4.39
C LEU A 65 -0.91 5.86 4.38
N LEU A 66 -0.61 7.09 4.79
CA LEU A 66 0.75 7.50 5.08
C LEU A 66 1.21 6.79 6.36
N TYR A 67 2.49 6.49 6.44
CA TYR A 67 3.04 5.85 7.63
C TYR A 67 2.86 6.74 8.87
N GLY A 68 2.86 8.07 8.70
CA GLY A 68 2.56 9.02 9.78
C GLY A 68 1.15 8.87 10.35
N GLU A 69 0.13 8.75 9.49
CA GLU A 69 -1.27 8.57 9.90
C GLU A 69 -1.47 7.26 10.67
N TYR A 70 -0.76 6.20 10.24
CA TYR A 70 -0.77 4.93 10.93
C TYR A 70 -0.13 5.01 12.32
N LEU A 71 1.04 5.65 12.42
CA LEU A 71 1.71 5.83 13.70
C LEU A 71 0.86 6.62 14.68
N GLU A 72 0.11 7.61 14.19
CA GLU A 72 -0.82 8.38 15.02
C GLU A 72 -2.01 7.53 15.50
N SER A 73 -2.60 6.72 14.62
CA SER A 73 -3.64 5.77 14.98
C SER A 73 -3.15 4.73 16.01
N TRP A 74 -1.98 4.15 15.77
CA TRP A 74 -1.33 3.22 16.71
C TRP A 74 -1.04 3.89 18.06
N PHE A 75 -0.53 5.11 18.05
CA PHE A 75 -0.27 5.86 19.28
C PHE A 75 -1.57 6.14 20.05
N ASN A 76 -2.66 6.47 19.35
CA ASN A 76 -3.96 6.68 19.96
C ASN A 76 -4.53 5.44 20.65
N THR A 77 -4.27 4.23 20.12
CA THR A 77 -4.61 2.99 20.84
C THR A 77 -3.64 2.74 21.98
N LYS A 78 -2.32 2.93 21.75
CA LYS A 78 -1.28 2.56 22.72
C LYS A 78 -1.26 3.46 23.96
N LYS A 79 -1.63 4.74 23.84
CA LYS A 79 -1.66 5.70 24.96
C LYS A 79 -2.56 5.26 26.12
N HIS A 80 -3.60 4.46 25.83
CA HIS A 80 -4.51 3.92 26.86
C HIS A 80 -3.89 2.77 27.66
N SER A 81 -2.83 2.14 27.15
CA SER A 81 -2.13 1.02 27.78
C SER A 81 -0.86 1.44 28.54
N VAL A 82 -0.44 2.71 28.45
CA VAL A 82 0.81 3.19 29.06
C VAL A 82 0.52 4.39 29.97
N GLY A 83 1.39 4.60 30.96
CA GLY A 83 1.29 5.76 31.85
C GLY A 83 1.32 7.08 31.08
N ILE A 84 0.60 8.09 31.58
CA ILE A 84 0.39 9.40 30.94
C ILE A 84 1.73 10.07 30.58
N GLN A 85 2.72 9.97 31.47
CA GLN A 85 4.04 10.54 31.27
C GLN A 85 4.82 9.83 30.16
N THR A 86 4.76 8.49 30.14
CA THR A 86 5.37 7.65 29.09
C THR A 86 4.74 7.93 27.72
N ALA A 87 3.41 8.09 27.65
CA ALA A 87 2.73 8.47 26.41
C ALA A 87 3.22 9.82 25.88
N LYS A 88 3.39 10.82 26.76
CA LYS A 88 3.87 12.16 26.38
C LYS A 88 5.28 12.12 25.79
N VAL A 89 6.18 11.35 26.41
CA VAL A 89 7.55 11.15 25.92
C VAL A 89 7.54 10.42 24.57
N LEU A 90 6.76 9.35 24.44
CA LEU A 90 6.65 8.58 23.19
C LEU A 90 6.11 9.45 22.03
N LYS A 91 5.11 10.30 22.28
CA LYS A 91 4.60 11.26 21.29
C LYS A 91 5.68 12.26 20.85
N GLY A 92 6.50 12.73 21.78
CA GLY A 92 7.64 13.60 21.50
C GLY A 92 8.63 12.96 20.54
N TYR A 93 9.00 11.69 20.77
CA TYR A 93 9.90 10.95 19.86
C TYR A 93 9.28 10.71 18.48
N LEU A 94 8.00 10.36 18.42
CA LEU A 94 7.29 10.16 17.16
C LEU A 94 7.31 11.44 16.30
N ASN A 95 6.93 12.59 16.89
CA ASN A 95 6.84 13.86 16.18
C ASN A 95 8.20 14.46 15.81
N SER A 96 9.23 14.26 16.64
CA SER A 96 10.55 14.86 16.40
C SER A 96 11.44 14.04 15.46
N ARG A 97 11.37 12.70 15.51
CA ARG A 97 12.33 11.83 14.81
C ARG A 97 11.69 10.99 13.71
N ILE A 98 10.55 10.37 14.02
CA ILE A 98 9.99 9.29 13.19
C ILE A 98 9.09 9.86 12.08
N ILE A 99 8.17 10.77 12.41
CA ILE A 99 7.25 11.38 11.43
C ILE A 99 8.00 12.24 10.39
N PRO A 100 9.00 13.06 10.74
CA PRO A 100 9.71 13.86 9.74
C PRO A 100 10.53 13.04 8.75
N SER A 101 10.96 11.83 9.14
CA SER A 101 11.81 10.97 8.31
C SER A 101 11.01 9.91 7.55
N LEU A 102 9.97 9.34 8.15
CA LEU A 102 9.21 8.20 7.62
C LEU A 102 7.74 8.52 7.37
N GLY A 103 7.22 9.64 7.85
CA GLY A 103 5.79 9.98 7.79
C GLY A 103 5.26 10.13 6.37
N ASN A 104 6.07 10.62 5.44
CA ASN A 104 5.70 10.80 4.02
C ASN A 104 5.80 9.51 3.19
N ILE A 105 6.25 8.40 3.80
CA ILE A 105 6.35 7.12 3.11
C ILE A 105 5.00 6.42 3.22
N LYS A 106 4.52 5.86 2.10
CA LYS A 106 3.31 5.04 2.11
C LYS A 106 3.63 3.72 2.81
N GLN A 107 2.72 3.22 3.65
CA GLN A 107 2.95 2.00 4.44
C GLN A 107 3.49 0.81 3.62
N HIS A 108 3.00 0.64 2.39
CA HIS A 108 3.40 -0.45 1.48
C HIS A 108 4.82 -0.32 0.90
N HIS A 109 5.46 0.84 1.05
CA HIS A 109 6.84 1.08 0.60
C HIS A 109 7.86 0.97 1.74
N CYS A 110 7.43 0.78 2.99
CA CYS A 110 8.32 0.55 4.12
C CYS A 110 8.83 -0.90 4.16
N THR A 111 9.68 -1.26 3.19
CA THR A 111 10.46 -2.51 3.22
C THR A 111 11.74 -2.35 4.05
N CYS A 112 12.28 -3.43 4.62
CA CYS A 112 13.55 -3.39 5.39
C CYS A 112 14.70 -2.69 4.62
N LYS A 113 14.77 -2.89 3.29
CA LYS A 113 15.76 -2.22 2.42
C LYS A 113 15.66 -0.68 2.44
N THR A 114 14.46 -0.13 2.44
CA THR A 114 14.23 1.33 2.47
C THR A 114 14.59 1.97 3.81
N MET A 115 14.52 1.21 4.92
CA MET A 115 14.94 1.71 6.23
C MET A 115 16.46 1.78 6.38
N SER A 116 17.21 0.83 5.79
CA SER A 116 18.70 0.84 5.85
C SER A 116 19.30 2.03 5.09
N ILE A 117 18.81 2.31 3.87
CA ILE A 117 19.34 3.37 2.99
C ILE A 117 19.18 4.77 3.61
N ARG A 118 18.11 5.00 4.39
CA ARG A 118 17.85 6.32 5.00
C ARG A 118 18.63 6.53 6.29
N CYS A 119 19.09 5.46 6.93
CA CYS A 119 19.91 5.53 8.15
C CYS A 119 21.36 5.91 7.82
N GLU A 120 21.88 5.46 6.67
CA GLU A 120 23.23 5.77 6.19
C GLU A 120 23.39 7.20 5.63
N THR A 121 22.30 7.84 5.21
CA THR A 121 22.32 9.18 4.57
C THR A 121 22.17 10.35 5.55
N LYS A 122 22.19 10.09 6.86
CA LYS A 122 22.16 11.10 7.93
C LYS A 122 23.30 10.91 8.93
N VAL A 123 24.50 10.64 8.43
CA VAL A 123 25.75 10.81 9.17
C VAL A 123 26.45 12.03 8.61
#